data_AF-A0A7V4B157-F1
#
_entry.id   AF-A0A7V4B157-F1
#
_cell.length_a   1.000
_cell.length_b   1.000
_cell.length_c   1.000
_cell.angle_alpha   90.00
_cell.angle_beta   90.00
_cell.angle_gamma   90.00
#
_symmetry.space_group_name_H-M   'P 1'
#
loop_
_entity.id
_entity.type
_entity.pdbx_description
1 polymer ?
#
loop_
_entity_poly.entity_id
_entity_poly.type
_entity_poly.pdbx_seq_one_letter_code
_entity_poly.pdbx_strand_id
1 'polypeptide(L)'
;MFFQIVRKEILLNLVSFRFVVSMALLAVLVVGSLQIMASNFVRRMDDFQSSDQIHRDDMDSMNNIMQFMAFGIAKDPKPQMLGIFSIGLEQKMSSSFRVPGFIITSGGQRPDVENPLAYQEFSSMEGIEMEGSKYANPIFSLFQPPDFVYVVNIVLSLLAILFAYDCISGEKEDQTLKLMLSNAVPRDVVLLGKWVGGTLSIVIPFIMSFLLGILMVSVFWQGDLQFTEDALTRIVLILGVSTLYVMVFFLMAAVL
;
A
#
# COMPACT_ATOMS: atom_id res chain seq x y z
N MET A 1 0.83 8.54 -39.12
CA MET A 1 -0.58 8.14 -38.92
C MET A 1 -0.86 7.72 -37.48
N PHE A 2 -0.10 6.79 -36.88
CA PHE A 2 -0.29 6.36 -35.49
C PHE A 2 -0.41 7.52 -34.47
N PHE A 3 0.57 8.44 -34.45
CA PHE A 3 0.56 9.57 -33.51
C PHE A 3 -0.63 10.53 -33.72
N GLN A 4 -1.15 10.64 -34.96
CA GLN A 4 -2.32 11.47 -35.25
C GLN A 4 -3.59 10.82 -34.68
N ILE A 5 -3.71 9.50 -34.75
CA ILE A 5 -4.81 8.75 -34.15
C ILE A 5 -4.76 8.89 -32.63
N VAL A 6 -3.59 8.69 -32.02
CA VAL A 6 -3.41 8.84 -30.57
C VAL A 6 -3.75 10.25 -30.11
N ARG A 7 -3.26 11.29 -30.81
CA ARG A 7 -3.55 12.69 -30.46
C ARG A 7 -5.05 12.99 -30.57
N LYS A 8 -5.72 12.51 -31.63
CA LYS A 8 -7.17 12.67 -31.81
C LYS A 8 -7.90 12.04 -30.62
N GLU A 9 -7.54 10.81 -30.26
CA GLU A 9 -8.18 10.06 -29.17
C GLU A 9 -8.03 10.76 -27.82
N ILE A 10 -6.81 11.24 -27.52
CA ILE A 10 -6.55 11.98 -26.29
C ILE A 10 -7.39 13.26 -26.26
N LEU A 11 -7.42 14.05 -27.33
CA LEU A 11 -8.18 15.29 -27.36
C LEU A 11 -9.69 15.06 -27.16
N LEU A 12 -10.25 14.03 -27.80
CA LEU A 12 -11.66 13.66 -27.63
C LEU A 12 -11.97 13.24 -26.20
N ASN A 13 -11.08 12.45 -25.58
CA ASN A 13 -11.28 11.99 -24.22
C ASN A 13 -11.08 13.11 -23.19
N LEU A 14 -10.07 13.97 -23.36
CA LEU A 14 -9.71 15.01 -22.40
C LEU A 14 -10.75 16.13 -22.31
N VAL A 15 -11.45 16.40 -23.41
CA VAL A 15 -12.56 17.37 -23.48
C VAL A 15 -13.89 16.76 -23.01
N SER A 16 -13.96 15.44 -22.85
CA SER A 16 -15.19 14.76 -22.46
C SER A 16 -15.56 15.00 -20.99
N PHE A 17 -16.85 15.13 -20.71
CA PHE A 17 -17.38 15.28 -19.35
C PHE A 17 -16.93 14.14 -18.42
N ARG A 18 -16.81 12.90 -18.94
CA ARG A 18 -16.34 11.74 -18.18
C ARG A 18 -14.92 11.91 -17.65
N PHE A 19 -14.06 12.63 -18.37
CA PHE A 19 -12.69 12.89 -17.95
C PHE A 19 -12.65 13.80 -16.73
N VAL A 20 -13.47 14.86 -16.73
CA VAL A 20 -13.59 15.76 -15.59
C VAL A 20 -14.11 15.02 -14.36
N VAL A 21 -15.15 14.19 -14.53
CA VAL A 21 -15.69 13.36 -13.44
C VAL A 21 -14.64 12.41 -12.90
N SER A 22 -13.92 11.72 -13.78
CA SER A 22 -12.87 10.76 -13.38
C SER A 22 -11.71 11.46 -12.69
N MET A 23 -11.30 12.63 -13.17
CA MET A 23 -10.27 13.44 -12.55
C MET A 23 -10.68 13.92 -11.16
N ALA A 24 -11.91 14.43 -11.00
CA ALA A 24 -12.43 14.86 -9.70
C ALA A 24 -12.54 13.67 -8.73
N LEU A 25 -13.07 12.54 -9.20
CA LEU A 25 -13.22 11.32 -8.42
C LEU A 25 -11.86 10.77 -7.97
N LEU A 26 -10.88 10.68 -8.89
CA LEU A 26 -9.52 10.24 -8.55
C LEU A 26 -8.82 11.24 -7.64
N ALA A 27 -9.01 12.55 -7.83
CA ALA A 27 -8.43 13.55 -6.96
C ALA A 27 -8.93 13.36 -5.52
N VAL A 28 -10.25 13.24 -5.32
CA VAL A 28 -10.81 13.03 -3.97
C VAL A 28 -10.33 11.71 -3.35
N LEU A 29 -10.39 10.61 -4.11
CA LEU A 29 -10.06 9.29 -3.57
C LEU A 29 -8.56 9.09 -3.33
N VAL A 30 -7.71 9.45 -4.28
CA VAL A 30 -6.25 9.29 -4.17
C VAL A 30 -5.69 10.22 -3.12
N VAL A 31 -6.09 11.50 -3.13
CA VAL A 31 -5.61 12.48 -2.15
C VAL A 31 -6.13 12.12 -0.76
N GLY A 32 -7.42 11.80 -0.64
CA GLY A 32 -8.01 11.38 0.64
C GLY A 32 -7.33 10.14 1.21
N SER A 33 -7.08 9.13 0.38
CA SER A 33 -6.39 7.91 0.80
C SER A 33 -4.96 8.18 1.25
N LEU A 34 -4.18 8.96 0.48
CA LEU A 34 -2.82 9.35 0.84
C LEU A 34 -2.76 10.15 2.15
N GLN A 35 -3.73 11.04 2.40
CA GLN A 35 -3.79 11.82 3.64
C GLN A 35 -4.12 10.95 4.86
N ILE A 36 -5.12 10.06 4.74
CA ILE A 36 -5.44 9.10 5.79
C ILE A 36 -4.20 8.26 6.12
N MET A 37 -3.50 7.80 5.09
CA MET A 37 -2.36 6.92 5.26
C MET A 37 -1.12 7.64 5.80
N ALA A 38 -0.83 8.86 5.34
CA ALA A 38 0.21 9.72 5.93
C ALA A 38 -0.05 9.97 7.43
N SER A 39 -1.32 10.22 7.79
CA SER A 39 -1.69 10.43 9.20
C SER A 39 -1.49 9.21 10.08
N ASN A 40 -1.80 8.02 9.54
CA ASN A 40 -1.57 6.76 10.24
C ASN A 40 -0.08 6.46 10.36
N PHE A 41 0.71 6.79 9.34
CA PHE A 41 2.16 6.60 9.35
C PHE A 41 2.84 7.44 10.43
N VAL A 42 2.47 8.71 10.57
CA VAL A 42 3.05 9.57 11.63
C VAL A 42 2.67 9.09 13.02
N ARG A 43 1.41 8.69 13.24
CA ARG A 43 0.99 8.08 14.51
C ARG A 43 1.85 6.85 14.86
N ARG A 44 2.11 5.98 13.87
CA ARG A 44 2.98 4.81 14.05
C ARG A 44 4.43 5.20 14.37
N MET A 45 4.93 6.28 13.81
CA MET A 45 6.28 6.77 14.07
C MET A 45 6.41 7.32 15.50
N ASP A 46 5.44 8.11 15.95
CA ASP A 46 5.42 8.65 17.31
C ASP A 46 5.29 7.53 18.36
N ASP A 47 4.43 6.54 18.10
CA ASP A 47 4.28 5.36 18.96
C ASP A 47 5.55 4.51 19.01
N PHE A 48 6.24 4.36 17.87
CA PHE A 48 7.52 3.65 17.79
C PHE A 48 8.60 4.39 18.60
N GLN A 49 8.70 5.71 18.46
CA GLN A 49 9.67 6.50 19.23
C GLN A 49 9.39 6.43 20.73
N SER A 50 8.12 6.54 21.12
CA SER A 50 7.69 6.44 22.52
C SER A 50 7.99 5.05 23.09
N SER A 51 7.72 4.00 22.30
CA SER A 51 8.00 2.62 22.74
C SER A 51 9.51 2.34 22.81
N ASP A 52 10.33 2.80 21.85
CA ASP A 52 11.80 2.63 21.92
C ASP A 52 12.39 3.33 23.15
N GLN A 53 11.86 4.48 23.57
CA GLN A 53 12.26 5.16 24.80
C GLN A 53 11.91 4.34 26.04
N ILE A 54 10.67 3.85 26.15
CA ILE A 54 10.24 3.01 27.28
C ILE A 54 11.10 1.74 27.37
N HIS A 55 11.36 1.07 26.24
CA HIS A 55 12.20 -0.13 26.24
C HIS A 55 13.64 0.17 26.67
N ARG A 56 14.20 1.34 26.32
CA ARG A 56 15.52 1.76 26.80
C ARG A 56 15.53 2.06 28.29
N ASP A 57 14.53 2.77 28.80
CA ASP A 57 14.39 3.09 30.21
C ASP A 57 14.20 1.81 31.05
N ASP A 58 13.44 0.84 30.53
CA ASP A 58 13.28 -0.49 31.13
C ASP A 58 14.61 -1.25 31.14
N MET A 59 15.39 -1.22 30.04
CA MET A 59 16.71 -1.85 29.98
C MET A 59 17.70 -1.23 30.97
N ASP A 60 17.69 0.09 31.14
CA ASP A 60 18.55 0.78 32.11
C ASP A 60 18.12 0.52 33.57
N SER A 61 16.82 0.27 33.79
CA SER A 61 16.25 -0.09 35.09
C SER A 61 16.51 -1.56 35.45
N MET A 62 16.77 -2.42 34.48
CA MET A 62 17.09 -3.84 34.66
C MET A 62 18.54 -4.03 35.16
N ASN A 63 18.73 -3.82 36.45
CA ASN A 63 20.02 -4.01 37.13
C ASN A 63 20.28 -5.47 37.58
N ASN A 64 19.32 -6.38 37.41
CA ASN A 64 19.42 -7.77 37.86
C ASN A 64 19.11 -8.78 36.76
N ILE A 65 19.96 -9.80 36.64
CA ILE A 65 19.78 -10.95 35.72
C ILE A 65 18.40 -11.62 35.94
N MET A 66 17.90 -11.62 37.18
CA MET A 66 16.59 -12.19 37.53
C MET A 66 15.40 -11.39 36.98
N GLN A 67 15.52 -10.06 36.83
CA GLN A 67 14.47 -9.24 36.20
C GLN A 67 14.44 -9.42 34.68
N PHE A 68 15.61 -9.47 34.05
CA PHE A 68 15.71 -9.81 32.62
C PHE A 68 15.13 -11.21 32.34
N MET A 69 15.42 -12.18 33.22
CA MET A 69 14.87 -13.53 33.14
C MET A 69 13.33 -13.58 33.31
N ALA A 70 12.74 -12.69 34.11
CA ALA A 70 11.30 -12.65 34.36
C ALA A 70 10.51 -11.84 33.31
N PHE A 71 11.08 -10.76 32.79
CA PHE A 71 10.36 -9.81 31.92
C PHE A 71 10.81 -9.81 30.45
N GLY A 72 11.98 -10.38 30.11
CA GLY A 72 12.50 -10.36 28.73
C GLY A 72 12.70 -8.96 28.16
N ILE A 73 13.13 -8.85 26.90
CA ILE A 73 13.23 -7.57 26.18
C ILE A 73 12.35 -7.65 24.94
N ALA A 74 11.36 -6.76 24.84
CA ALA A 74 10.61 -6.54 23.62
C ALA A 74 11.32 -5.53 22.73
N LYS A 75 11.29 -5.78 21.41
CA LYS A 75 11.79 -4.84 20.42
C LYS A 75 10.77 -4.68 19.31
N ASP A 76 10.35 -3.44 19.13
CA ASP A 76 9.47 -3.05 18.04
C ASP A 76 10.29 -2.88 16.75
N PRO A 77 9.80 -3.34 15.58
CA PRO A 77 10.39 -3.03 14.29
C PRO A 77 10.04 -1.59 13.88
N LYS A 78 10.95 -0.93 13.17
CA LYS A 78 10.70 0.40 12.61
C LYS A 78 9.53 0.36 11.62
N PRO A 79 8.62 1.35 11.65
CA PRO A 79 7.54 1.46 10.65
C PRO A 79 8.12 1.47 9.23
N GLN A 80 7.52 0.71 8.32
CA GLN A 80 7.99 0.65 6.94
C GLN A 80 7.70 1.98 6.23
N MET A 81 8.68 2.54 5.52
CA MET A 81 8.49 3.78 4.73
C MET A 81 7.37 3.68 3.66
N LEU A 82 7.04 2.46 3.20
CA LEU A 82 5.94 2.19 2.27
C LEU A 82 4.55 2.24 2.93
N GLY A 83 4.49 2.33 4.26
CA GLY A 83 3.28 2.47 5.05
C GLY A 83 2.48 3.74 4.74
N ILE A 84 3.06 4.68 3.99
CA ILE A 84 2.39 5.89 3.45
C ILE A 84 1.51 5.57 2.23
N PHE A 85 1.77 4.45 1.53
CA PHE A 85 1.05 4.04 0.32
C PHE A 85 0.24 2.74 0.49
N SER A 86 0.68 1.84 1.37
CA SER A 86 -0.10 0.65 1.70
C SER A 86 0.19 0.17 3.10
N ILE A 87 -0.85 -0.28 3.82
CA ILE A 87 -0.69 -0.94 5.13
C ILE A 87 -0.04 -2.34 4.95
N GLY A 88 -0.26 -2.99 3.81
CA GLY A 88 0.40 -4.25 3.45
C GLY A 88 0.17 -5.40 4.45
N LEU A 89 1.19 -6.21 4.65
CA LEU A 89 1.17 -7.36 5.59
C LEU A 89 1.36 -6.96 7.06
N GLU A 90 1.67 -5.70 7.34
CA GLU A 90 2.01 -5.20 8.67
C GLU A 90 0.83 -5.34 9.66
N GLN A 91 -0.41 -5.24 9.17
CA GLN A 91 -1.61 -5.44 10.00
C GLN A 91 -1.76 -6.90 10.48
N LYS A 92 -1.13 -7.87 9.80
CA LYS A 92 -1.23 -9.30 10.10
C LYS A 92 0.04 -9.88 10.73
N MET A 93 1.12 -9.13 10.78
CA MET A 93 2.38 -9.57 11.40
C MET A 93 2.45 -9.08 12.85
N SER A 94 2.94 -9.94 13.75
CA SER A 94 3.22 -9.55 15.13
C SER A 94 4.24 -8.42 15.13
N SER A 95 3.87 -7.31 15.76
CA SER A 95 4.58 -6.05 15.66
C SER A 95 5.64 -5.88 16.75
N SER A 96 5.81 -6.81 17.66
CA SER A 96 6.90 -6.76 18.63
C SER A 96 7.40 -8.16 18.89
N PHE A 97 8.72 -8.26 18.92
CA PHE A 97 9.42 -9.50 19.19
C PHE A 97 9.91 -9.41 20.63
N ARG A 98 9.26 -10.14 21.54
CA ARG A 98 9.80 -10.30 22.89
C ARG A 98 10.80 -11.44 22.88
N VAL A 99 12.04 -11.15 23.24
CA VAL A 99 13.03 -12.16 23.59
C VAL A 99 12.74 -12.53 25.04
N PRO A 100 12.11 -13.70 25.31
CA PRO A 100 11.80 -14.07 26.67
C PRO A 100 13.09 -14.29 27.45
N GLY A 101 13.05 -13.88 28.71
CA GLY A 101 14.08 -14.23 29.67
C GLY A 101 14.07 -15.74 29.94
N PHE A 102 15.19 -16.27 30.45
CA PHE A 102 15.26 -17.68 30.82
C PHE A 102 14.37 -17.96 32.04
N ILE A 103 13.29 -18.73 31.87
CA ILE A 103 12.44 -19.13 32.99
C ILE A 103 13.15 -20.26 33.74
N ILE A 104 13.57 -19.99 34.98
CA ILE A 104 13.97 -21.03 35.93
C ILE A 104 12.70 -21.65 36.48
N THR A 105 12.18 -22.67 35.82
CA THR A 105 11.11 -23.47 36.40
C THR A 105 11.76 -24.38 37.44
N SER A 106 11.47 -24.17 38.73
CA SER A 106 11.93 -25.10 39.76
C SER A 106 11.25 -26.44 39.50
N GLY A 107 12.04 -27.42 39.02
CA GLY A 107 11.55 -28.72 38.59
C GLY A 107 10.66 -29.37 39.64
N GLY A 108 9.56 -29.97 39.18
CA GLY A 108 8.66 -30.72 40.05
C GLY A 108 9.42 -31.74 40.88
N GLN A 109 9.10 -31.81 42.17
CA GLN A 109 9.76 -32.70 43.10
C GLN A 109 9.49 -34.15 42.69
N ARG A 110 10.49 -34.82 42.12
CA ARG A 110 10.46 -36.26 41.89
C ARG A 110 10.34 -36.93 43.27
N PRO A 111 9.25 -37.67 43.56
CA PRO A 111 8.97 -38.20 44.90
C PRO A 111 9.93 -39.32 45.34
N ASP A 112 10.88 -39.69 44.48
CA ASP A 112 11.77 -40.85 44.55
C ASP A 112 13.22 -40.53 44.97
N VAL A 113 13.56 -39.27 45.29
CA VAL A 113 14.94 -38.87 45.65
C VAL A 113 14.98 -38.17 47.01
N GLU A 114 15.63 -38.79 48.01
CA GLU A 114 15.71 -38.33 49.42
C GLU A 114 16.53 -37.03 49.62
N ASN A 115 17.28 -36.59 48.62
CA ASN A 115 17.97 -35.29 48.62
C ASN A 115 17.55 -34.51 47.35
N PRO A 116 16.57 -33.60 47.44
CA PRO A 116 16.12 -32.85 46.28
C PRO A 116 17.12 -31.73 46.01
N LEU A 117 18.25 -32.05 45.38
CA LEU A 117 18.90 -31.07 44.53
C LEU A 117 17.90 -30.82 43.40
N ALA A 118 17.21 -29.69 43.46
CA ALA A 118 16.26 -29.27 42.44
C ALA A 118 16.96 -29.40 41.08
N TYR A 119 16.57 -30.40 40.29
CA TYR A 119 17.00 -30.46 38.91
C TYR A 119 16.35 -29.25 38.25
N GLN A 120 17.18 -28.27 37.94
CA GLN A 120 16.78 -27.11 37.16
C GLN A 120 16.59 -27.62 35.74
N GLU A 121 15.38 -28.07 35.41
CA GLU A 121 15.03 -28.35 34.02
C GLU A 121 15.13 -27.02 33.29
N PHE A 122 16.14 -26.90 32.43
CA PHE A 122 16.27 -25.76 31.54
C PHE A 122 15.12 -25.86 30.54
N SER A 123 13.96 -25.32 30.91
CA SER A 123 12.85 -25.16 29.97
C SER A 123 13.38 -24.37 28.80
N SER A 124 13.30 -25.02 27.65
CA SER A 124 13.63 -24.53 26.31
C SER A 124 13.33 -23.04 26.17
N MET A 125 14.14 -22.33 25.37
CA MET A 125 13.81 -21.01 24.83
C MET A 125 12.42 -21.11 24.17
N GLU A 126 11.36 -20.87 24.94
CA GLU A 126 10.02 -20.80 24.42
C GLU A 126 10.04 -19.58 23.52
N GLY A 127 9.80 -19.82 22.23
CA GLY A 127 10.18 -18.90 21.17
C GLY A 127 9.59 -17.52 21.40
N ILE A 128 10.21 -16.54 20.75
CA ILE A 128 9.71 -15.18 20.50
C ILE A 128 8.21 -15.09 20.79
N GLU A 129 7.84 -14.53 21.94
CA GLU A 129 6.44 -14.25 22.22
C GLU A 129 6.05 -13.14 21.26
N MET A 130 5.25 -13.53 20.26
CA MET A 130 4.63 -12.61 19.35
C MET A 130 3.59 -11.82 20.13
N GLU A 131 3.95 -10.63 20.59
CA GLU A 131 2.94 -9.73 21.13
C GLU A 131 2.00 -9.37 19.98
N GLY A 132 0.70 -9.48 20.24
CA GLY A 132 -0.33 -9.11 19.26
C GLY A 132 -0.09 -7.68 18.77
N SER A 133 -0.46 -7.41 17.52
CA SER A 133 -0.26 -6.09 16.92
C SER A 133 -0.84 -4.99 17.82
N LYS A 134 0.03 -4.19 18.46
CA LYS A 134 -0.33 -3.06 19.33
C LYS A 134 -1.20 -2.02 18.60
N TYR A 135 -1.20 -2.11 17.27
CA TYR A 135 -1.85 -1.20 16.32
C TYR A 135 -3.16 -1.72 15.71
N ALA A 136 -3.63 -2.92 16.06
CA ALA A 136 -4.92 -3.43 15.57
C ALA A 136 -6.06 -2.84 16.38
N ASN A 137 -6.52 -1.66 15.97
CA ASN A 137 -7.82 -1.17 16.38
C ASN A 137 -8.88 -2.16 15.86
N PRO A 138 -9.70 -2.80 16.71
CA PRO A 138 -10.65 -3.83 16.27
C PRO A 138 -11.61 -3.33 15.20
N ILE A 139 -11.96 -2.03 15.25
CA ILE A 139 -12.79 -1.36 14.24
C ILE A 139 -12.13 -1.40 12.84
N PHE A 140 -10.81 -1.28 12.73
CA PHE A 140 -10.10 -1.37 11.45
C PHE A 140 -9.89 -2.79 10.94
N SER A 141 -10.14 -3.81 11.79
CA SER A 141 -10.26 -5.20 11.32
C SER A 141 -11.63 -5.46 10.67
N LEU A 142 -12.66 -4.73 11.09
CA LEU A 142 -14.02 -4.79 10.53
C LEU A 142 -14.19 -3.85 9.32
N PHE A 143 -13.54 -2.67 9.36
CA PHE A 143 -13.57 -1.66 8.30
C PHE A 143 -12.14 -1.28 7.93
N GLN A 144 -11.54 -2.04 7.00
CA GLN A 144 -10.22 -1.70 6.48
C GLN A 144 -10.32 -0.32 5.78
N PRO A 145 -9.59 0.72 6.23
CA PRO A 145 -9.66 2.03 5.61
C PRO A 145 -9.19 1.94 4.16
N PRO A 146 -9.80 2.69 3.22
CA PRO A 146 -9.45 2.62 1.81
C PRO A 146 -8.01 3.09 1.61
N ASP A 147 -7.11 2.14 1.38
CA ASP A 147 -5.71 2.41 1.05
C ASP A 147 -5.57 2.77 -0.43
N PHE A 148 -4.40 3.30 -0.78
CA PHE A 148 -4.13 3.72 -2.15
C PHE A 148 -4.21 2.52 -3.10
N VAL A 149 -3.81 1.34 -2.63
CA VAL A 149 -3.89 0.08 -3.38
C VAL A 149 -5.35 -0.32 -3.66
N TYR A 150 -6.27 -0.14 -2.71
CA TYR A 150 -7.71 -0.34 -2.91
C TYR A 150 -8.26 0.58 -3.99
N VAL A 151 -7.88 1.86 -3.97
CA VAL A 151 -8.26 2.82 -5.01
C VAL A 151 -7.73 2.37 -6.38
N VAL A 152 -6.47 1.96 -6.47
CA VAL A 152 -5.88 1.46 -7.72
C VAL A 152 -6.59 0.18 -8.20
N ASN A 153 -6.85 -0.78 -7.31
CA ASN A 153 -7.39 -2.07 -7.71
C ASN A 153 -8.86 -1.98 -8.14
N ILE A 154 -9.68 -1.25 -7.40
CA ILE A 154 -11.14 -1.23 -7.61
C ILE A 154 -11.55 -0.05 -8.49
N VAL A 155 -11.13 1.17 -8.14
CA VAL A 155 -11.61 2.37 -8.81
C VAL A 155 -10.95 2.51 -10.18
N LEU A 156 -9.64 2.29 -10.26
CA LEU A 156 -8.89 2.39 -11.51
C LEU A 156 -9.28 1.29 -12.51
N SER A 157 -9.58 0.07 -12.04
CA SER A 157 -10.07 -1.01 -12.92
C SER A 157 -11.48 -0.73 -13.45
N LEU A 158 -12.38 -0.21 -12.61
CA LEU A 158 -13.71 0.24 -13.03
C LEU A 158 -13.63 1.37 -14.07
N LEU A 159 -12.78 2.37 -13.83
CA LEU A 159 -12.54 3.44 -14.79
C LEU A 159 -11.92 2.92 -16.10
N ALA A 160 -10.98 1.97 -16.03
CA ALA A 160 -10.39 1.33 -17.19
C ALA A 160 -11.44 0.65 -18.07
N ILE A 161 -12.33 -0.13 -17.46
CA ILE A 161 -13.41 -0.82 -18.18
C ILE A 161 -14.39 0.19 -18.79
N LEU A 162 -14.80 1.21 -18.02
CA LEU A 162 -15.76 2.22 -18.49
C LEU A 162 -15.22 3.03 -19.68
N PHE A 163 -13.96 3.46 -19.61
CA PHE A 163 -13.33 4.18 -20.72
C PHE A 163 -13.08 3.29 -21.94
N ALA A 164 -12.69 2.03 -21.73
CA ALA A 164 -12.49 1.08 -22.82
C ALA A 164 -13.82 0.78 -23.54
N TYR A 165 -14.90 0.57 -22.79
CA TYR A 165 -16.24 0.37 -23.33
C TYR A 165 -16.65 1.55 -24.21
N ASP A 166 -16.54 2.78 -23.70
CA ASP A 166 -16.96 3.94 -24.49
C ASP A 166 -16.07 4.18 -25.72
N CYS A 167 -14.77 3.90 -25.63
CA CYS A 167 -13.81 4.06 -26.73
C CYS A 167 -14.14 3.12 -27.91
N ILE A 168 -14.71 1.94 -27.63
CA ILE A 168 -15.01 0.90 -28.62
C ILE A 168 -16.47 0.93 -29.02
N SER A 169 -17.38 0.82 -28.05
CA SER A 169 -18.82 0.79 -28.26
C SER A 169 -19.36 2.14 -28.73
N GLY A 170 -18.83 3.25 -28.21
CA GLY A 170 -19.23 4.60 -28.65
C GLY A 170 -18.90 4.84 -30.13
N GLU A 171 -17.66 4.55 -30.56
CA GLU A 171 -17.31 4.69 -31.98
C GLU A 171 -17.97 3.64 -32.90
N LYS A 172 -18.37 2.49 -32.35
CA LYS A 172 -19.15 1.49 -33.07
C LYS A 172 -20.57 1.98 -33.33
N GLU A 173 -21.19 2.65 -32.35
CA GLU A 173 -22.53 3.24 -32.44
C GLU A 173 -22.54 4.45 -33.38
N ASP A 174 -21.53 5.33 -33.28
CA ASP A 174 -21.34 6.49 -34.17
C ASP A 174 -20.96 6.12 -35.61
N GLN A 175 -20.78 4.82 -35.90
CA GLN A 175 -20.29 4.27 -37.18
C GLN A 175 -18.93 4.81 -37.65
N THR A 176 -18.26 5.63 -36.84
CA THR A 176 -16.94 6.21 -37.11
C THR A 176 -15.88 5.11 -37.20
N LEU A 177 -16.05 4.02 -36.46
CA LEU A 177 -15.20 2.84 -36.54
C LEU A 177 -15.30 2.14 -37.91
N LYS A 178 -16.53 1.98 -38.44
CA LYS A 178 -16.76 1.38 -39.77
C LYS A 178 -16.21 2.28 -40.88
N LEU A 179 -16.38 3.60 -40.74
CA LEU A 179 -15.85 4.57 -41.68
C LEU A 179 -14.31 4.55 -41.69
N MET A 180 -13.67 4.50 -40.52
CA MET A 180 -12.20 4.44 -40.40
C MET A 180 -11.62 3.16 -41.03
N LEU A 181 -12.32 2.03 -40.88
CA LEU A 181 -11.93 0.73 -41.46
C LEU A 181 -12.21 0.62 -42.96
N SER A 182 -13.08 1.47 -43.53
CA SER A 182 -13.32 1.54 -44.97
C SER A 182 -12.24 2.29 -45.73
N ASN A 183 -11.40 3.05 -45.01
CA ASN A 183 -10.25 3.76 -45.57
C ASN A 183 -8.97 2.88 -45.50
N ALA A 184 -7.91 3.27 -46.22
CA ALA A 184 -6.64 2.56 -46.27
C ALA A 184 -5.79 2.70 -44.99
N VAL A 185 -6.36 2.45 -43.82
CA VAL A 185 -5.67 2.45 -42.52
C VAL A 185 -5.58 1.01 -42.00
N PRO A 186 -4.38 0.52 -41.66
CA PRO A 186 -4.21 -0.85 -41.20
C PRO A 186 -4.77 -1.02 -39.78
N ARG A 187 -5.41 -2.17 -39.52
CA ARG A 187 -6.27 -2.41 -38.34
C ARG A 187 -5.49 -2.44 -37.02
N ASP A 188 -4.26 -2.91 -37.07
CA ASP A 188 -3.28 -2.92 -35.98
C ASP A 188 -2.97 -1.51 -35.48
N VAL A 189 -2.77 -0.55 -36.39
CA VAL A 189 -2.48 0.84 -36.02
C VAL A 189 -3.68 1.52 -35.36
N VAL A 190 -4.90 1.19 -35.79
CA VAL A 190 -6.14 1.69 -35.16
C VAL A 190 -6.30 1.13 -33.76
N LEU A 191 -6.10 -0.19 -33.58
CA LEU A 191 -6.19 -0.87 -32.29
C LEU A 191 -5.16 -0.34 -31.29
N LEU A 192 -3.89 -0.26 -31.70
CA LEU A 192 -2.82 0.28 -30.85
C LEU A 192 -3.06 1.76 -30.53
N GLY A 193 -3.55 2.54 -31.49
CA GLY A 193 -3.88 3.95 -31.27
C GLY A 193 -4.97 4.15 -30.23
N LYS A 194 -6.02 3.33 -30.27
CA LYS A 194 -7.10 3.30 -29.28
C LYS A 194 -6.61 2.86 -27.90
N TRP A 195 -5.84 1.78 -27.86
CA TRP A 195 -5.30 1.26 -26.61
C TRP A 195 -4.41 2.30 -25.90
N VAL A 196 -3.46 2.90 -26.63
CA VAL A 196 -2.57 3.94 -26.07
C VAL A 196 -3.36 5.20 -25.71
N GLY A 197 -4.23 5.69 -26.60
CA GLY A 197 -5.00 6.93 -26.36
C GLY A 197 -6.00 6.81 -25.21
N GLY A 198 -6.72 5.69 -25.13
CA GLY A 198 -7.64 5.38 -24.05
C GLY A 198 -6.92 5.20 -22.71
N THR A 199 -5.82 4.44 -22.69
CA THR A 199 -4.98 4.28 -21.49
C THR A 199 -4.43 5.63 -21.02
N LEU A 200 -3.87 6.45 -21.92
CA LEU A 200 -3.33 7.77 -21.56
C LEU A 200 -4.41 8.67 -20.92
N SER A 201 -5.65 8.55 -21.38
CA SER A 201 -6.76 9.36 -20.89
C SER A 201 -7.11 9.09 -19.42
N ILE A 202 -6.76 7.92 -18.90
CA ILE A 202 -6.93 7.53 -17.49
C ILE A 202 -5.66 7.77 -16.69
N VAL A 203 -4.50 7.51 -17.30
CA VAL A 203 -3.19 7.71 -16.66
C VAL A 203 -2.93 9.18 -16.37
N ILE A 204 -3.31 10.10 -17.25
CA ILE A 204 -3.15 11.56 -17.02
C ILE A 204 -3.85 12.01 -15.72
N PRO A 205 -5.17 11.80 -15.53
CA PRO A 205 -5.86 12.25 -14.32
C PRO A 205 -5.37 11.50 -13.07
N PHE A 206 -4.97 10.24 -13.21
CA PHE A 206 -4.36 9.48 -12.11
C PHE A 206 -3.02 10.10 -11.66
N ILE A 207 -2.10 10.38 -12.60
CA ILE A 207 -0.82 11.01 -12.30
C ILE A 207 -1.04 12.39 -11.67
N MET A 208 -1.96 13.19 -12.23
CA MET A 208 -2.29 14.51 -11.66
C MET A 208 -2.81 14.41 -10.23
N SER A 209 -3.70 13.45 -9.95
CA SER A 209 -4.25 13.21 -8.61
C SER A 209 -3.17 12.73 -7.63
N PHE A 210 -2.27 11.87 -8.09
CA PHE A 210 -1.17 11.35 -7.28
C PHE A 210 -0.13 12.43 -6.95
N LEU A 211 0.25 13.25 -7.93
CA LEU A 211 1.13 14.41 -7.72
C LEU A 211 0.50 15.42 -6.76
N LEU A 212 -0.81 15.70 -6.90
CA LEU A 212 -1.54 16.55 -5.96
C LEU A 212 -1.52 15.95 -4.56
N GLY A 213 -1.72 14.64 -4.43
CA GLY A 213 -1.63 13.91 -3.17
C GLY A 213 -0.26 14.05 -2.49
N ILE A 214 0.83 13.83 -3.22
CA ILE A 214 2.20 14.02 -2.72
C ILE A 214 2.44 15.47 -2.31
N LEU A 215 2.02 16.44 -3.13
CA LEU A 215 2.13 17.87 -2.82
C LEU A 215 1.40 18.18 -1.51
N MET A 216 0.15 17.74 -1.37
CA MET A 216 -0.62 17.93 -0.15
C MET A 216 0.06 17.28 1.07
N VAL A 217 0.60 16.07 0.93
CA VAL A 217 1.36 15.42 2.02
C VAL A 217 2.56 16.28 2.41
N SER A 218 3.34 16.78 1.44
CA SER A 218 4.52 17.62 1.72
C SER A 218 4.20 18.98 2.36
N VAL A 219 3.01 19.55 2.08
CA VAL A 219 2.59 20.86 2.62
C VAL A 219 1.95 20.72 3.99
N PHE A 220 1.09 19.72 4.19
CA PHE A 220 0.36 19.51 5.45
C PHE A 220 1.23 18.86 6.51
N TRP A 221 2.14 17.96 6.11
CA TRP A 221 3.04 17.27 7.01
C TRP A 221 4.43 17.89 6.89
N GLN A 222 4.68 18.95 7.66
CA GLN A 222 6.00 19.61 7.83
C GLN A 222 7.05 18.71 8.53
N GLY A 223 6.80 17.39 8.59
CA GLY A 223 7.68 16.40 9.18
C GLY A 223 8.74 15.93 8.18
N ASP A 224 9.87 15.51 8.72
CA ASP A 224 11.15 15.10 8.13
C ASP A 224 11.03 13.90 7.14
N LEU A 225 10.12 13.98 6.16
CA LEU A 225 10.07 13.13 4.98
C LEU A 225 11.24 13.52 4.09
N GLN A 226 12.44 13.19 4.54
CA GLN A 226 13.61 13.22 3.68
C GLN A 226 13.31 12.27 2.53
N PHE A 227 13.03 12.83 1.36
CA PHE A 227 12.94 12.11 0.10
C PHE A 227 14.32 11.51 -0.18
N THR A 228 14.61 10.41 0.52
CA THR A 228 15.78 9.58 0.31
C THR A 228 15.67 9.03 -1.10
N GLU A 229 16.78 8.82 -1.80
CA GLU A 229 16.76 8.26 -3.17
C GLU A 229 15.97 6.94 -3.24
N ASP A 230 15.99 6.16 -2.15
CA ASP A 230 15.19 4.95 -1.95
C ASP A 230 13.67 5.20 -1.94
N ALA A 231 13.20 6.36 -1.47
CA ALA A 231 11.79 6.70 -1.46
C ALA A 231 11.30 7.06 -2.88
N LEU A 232 12.11 7.80 -3.64
CA LEU A 232 11.77 8.20 -5.01
C LEU A 232 11.68 6.98 -5.93
N THR A 233 12.66 6.07 -5.85
CA THR A 233 12.64 4.82 -6.64
C THR A 233 11.39 3.98 -6.37
N ARG A 234 10.98 3.85 -5.10
CA ARG A 234 9.75 3.15 -4.71
C ARG A 234 8.49 3.83 -5.26
N ILE A 235 8.41 5.15 -5.18
CA ILE A 235 7.26 5.92 -5.72
C ILE A 235 7.13 5.70 -7.23
N VAL A 236 8.24 5.79 -7.97
CA VAL A 236 8.25 5.55 -9.42
C VAL A 236 7.85 4.12 -9.74
N LEU A 237 8.32 3.14 -8.96
CA LEU A 237 7.97 1.73 -9.14
C LEU A 237 6.48 1.50 -8.91
N ILE A 238 5.90 2.05 -7.84
CA ILE A 238 4.45 1.97 -7.56
C ILE A 238 3.66 2.59 -8.72
N LEU A 239 4.02 3.79 -9.15
CA LEU A 239 3.33 4.48 -10.25
C LEU A 239 3.44 3.69 -11.57
N GLY A 240 4.61 3.08 -11.83
CA GLY A 240 4.83 2.20 -12.97
C GLY A 240 3.97 0.94 -12.93
N VAL A 241 3.90 0.25 -11.79
CA VAL A 241 3.05 -0.94 -11.60
C VAL A 241 1.57 -0.58 -11.70
N SER A 242 1.13 0.53 -11.10
CA SER A 242 -0.25 1.01 -11.23
C SER A 242 -0.61 1.34 -12.68
N THR A 243 0.32 1.96 -13.43
CA THR A 243 0.12 2.26 -14.86
C THR A 243 0.01 0.98 -15.68
N LEU A 244 0.87 -0.02 -15.41
CA LEU A 244 0.82 -1.33 -16.05
C LEU A 244 -0.50 -2.05 -15.73
N TYR A 245 -0.98 -1.97 -14.49
CA TYR A 245 -2.27 -2.50 -14.10
C TYR A 245 -3.41 -1.92 -14.95
N VAL A 246 -3.46 -0.59 -15.12
CA VAL A 246 -4.45 0.07 -16.01
C VAL A 246 -4.32 -0.41 -17.45
N MET A 247 -3.10 -0.50 -17.97
CA MET A 247 -2.83 -0.99 -19.33
C MET A 247 -3.43 -2.38 -19.58
N VAL A 248 -3.27 -3.30 -18.62
CA VAL A 248 -3.78 -4.67 -18.71
C VAL A 248 -5.30 -4.70 -18.62
N PHE A 249 -5.90 -3.98 -17.67
CA PHE A 249 -7.36 -3.93 -17.53
C PHE A 249 -8.05 -3.28 -18.72
N PHE A 250 -7.46 -2.20 -19.25
CA PHE A 250 -7.96 -1.56 -20.46
C PHE A 250 -7.86 -2.51 -21.66
N LEU A 251 -6.79 -3.30 -21.78
CA LEU A 251 -6.64 -4.31 -22.83
C LEU A 251 -7.70 -5.41 -22.69
N MET A 252 -7.91 -5.93 -21.48
CA MET A 252 -8.96 -6.94 -21.25
C MET A 252 -10.35 -6.40 -21.59
N ALA A 253 -10.65 -5.17 -21.15
CA ALA A 253 -11.92 -4.51 -21.46
C ALA A 253 -12.06 -4.21 -22.96
N ALA A 254 -10.96 -4.01 -23.68
CA ALA A 254 -10.98 -3.80 -25.12
C ALA A 254 -11.26 -5.07 -25.93
N VAL A 255 -11.03 -6.25 -25.35
CA VAL A 255 -11.27 -7.56 -25.97
C VAL A 255 -12.67 -8.09 -25.67
N LEU A 256 -13.28 -7.64 -24.56
CA LEU A 256 -14.65 -7.97 -24.12
C LEU A 256 -15.72 -7.31 -25.02
#